data_AF-A0A378TPS8-F1
#
_entry.id   AF-A0A378TPS8-F1
#
_cell.length_a   1.000
_cell.length_b   1.000
_cell.length_c   1.000
_cell.angle_alpha   90.00
_cell.angle_beta   90.00
_cell.angle_gamma   90.00
#
_symmetry.space_group_name_H-M   'P 1'
#
loop_
_entity.id
_entity.type
_entity.pdbx_description
1 polymer ?
#
loop_
_entity_poly.entity_id
_entity_poly.type
_entity_poly.pdbx_seq_one_letter_code
_entity_poly.pdbx_strand_id
1 'polypeptide(L)'
;MSDNIFYFTKDDATINKDGSINISGKKSDGTIINIKCSAQDLCTATLKPNNKNSKISTTTNFFKLTDIPNVMESKGWVQAAFLQRKWFNDSNLEMTLSDKRGGWGNSNPKLDYYNPSRFNHEWLSKFPRYNQALNNLIANLLTEKSKKVIIKSLKKLSFSPFNFEDSDTYEFSSSYYRGADIELLKSFHRDWQIQREAIDNSFPAKSATYISNSLNIDDLWAAFGAFNIYASIGDYSVSYIKSNDSYKINIKSIYCYAIDSYDFIIDGNKGKGDYLGHWNKNDMTFSLYDKDDIKNSMMTVVVDDTGTTEKYFIPEKLFFPIFNQHYQLYRKKHNKGKDMVIWTKPHLIKLESNKNSFFQISKKEVDKILGG
;
A
#
# COMPACT_ATOMS: atom_id res chain seq x y z
N MET A 1 -1.24 38.56 -27.36
CA MET A 1 -1.62 37.84 -26.12
C MET A 1 -0.45 37.03 -25.53
N SER A 2 0.80 37.47 -25.68
CA SER A 2 2.01 36.67 -25.42
C SER A 2 2.86 37.10 -24.21
N ASP A 3 2.54 38.22 -23.54
CA ASP A 3 3.53 38.89 -22.68
C ASP A 3 3.49 38.47 -21.19
N ASN A 4 2.62 37.53 -20.84
CA ASN A 4 2.41 37.08 -19.46
C ASN A 4 2.90 35.66 -19.16
N ILE A 5 3.56 35.00 -20.11
CA ILE A 5 3.98 33.61 -19.95
C ILE A 5 5.50 33.55 -19.68
N PHE A 6 5.88 32.80 -18.64
CA PHE A 6 7.27 32.53 -18.31
C PHE A 6 7.72 31.23 -18.98
N TYR A 7 8.88 31.26 -19.62
CA TYR A 7 9.50 30.10 -20.27
C TYR A 7 10.52 29.48 -19.33
N PHE A 8 10.47 28.16 -19.17
CA PHE A 8 11.41 27.40 -18.35
C PHE A 8 11.84 26.11 -19.06
N THR A 9 13.08 25.72 -18.83
CA THR A 9 13.72 24.49 -19.27
C THR A 9 13.90 23.54 -18.08
N LYS A 10 14.43 22.33 -18.33
CA LYS A 10 14.73 21.36 -17.26
C LYS A 10 15.80 21.88 -16.29
N ASP A 11 16.70 22.73 -16.76
CA ASP A 11 17.83 23.26 -16.00
C ASP A 11 17.39 24.41 -15.09
N ASP A 12 16.18 24.92 -15.31
CA ASP A 12 15.57 26.01 -14.56
C ASP A 12 14.86 25.54 -13.28
N ALA A 13 14.75 24.22 -13.04
CA ALA A 13 14.15 23.66 -11.83
C ALA A 13 15.14 22.74 -11.09
N THR A 14 15.39 23.01 -9.80
CA THR A 14 16.27 22.21 -8.94
C THR A 14 15.51 21.73 -7.72
N ILE A 15 15.49 20.41 -7.50
CA ILE A 15 15.05 19.80 -6.24
C ILE A 15 16.26 19.68 -5.32
N ASN A 16 16.26 20.44 -4.24
CA ASN A 16 17.33 20.45 -3.25
C ASN A 16 17.30 19.17 -2.39
N LYS A 17 18.41 18.89 -1.69
CA LYS A 17 18.52 17.74 -0.79
C LYS A 17 17.51 17.76 0.36
N ASP A 18 17.02 18.93 0.74
CA ASP A 18 16.00 19.14 1.78
C ASP A 18 14.56 19.03 1.24
N GLY A 19 14.38 18.58 -0.01
CA GLY A 19 13.07 18.44 -0.66
C GLY A 19 12.44 19.76 -1.11
N SER A 20 13.10 20.90 -0.88
CA SER A 20 12.65 22.18 -1.43
C SER A 20 12.92 22.24 -2.93
N ILE A 21 12.07 22.97 -3.66
CA ILE A 21 12.16 23.10 -5.12
C ILE A 21 12.37 24.56 -5.48
N ASN A 22 13.47 24.83 -6.16
CA ASN A 22 13.77 26.13 -6.72
C ASN A 22 13.45 26.11 -8.22
N ILE A 23 12.69 27.06 -8.71
CA ILE A 23 12.47 27.26 -10.15
C ILE A 23 12.90 28.68 -10.50
N SER A 24 13.80 28.86 -11.47
CA SER A 24 14.25 30.17 -11.95
C SER A 24 14.03 30.28 -13.45
N GLY A 25 13.15 31.17 -13.90
CA GLY A 25 12.85 31.34 -15.33
C GLY A 25 13.02 32.78 -15.78
N LYS A 26 13.21 32.99 -17.09
CA LYS A 26 13.43 34.31 -17.68
C LYS A 26 12.43 34.57 -18.81
N LYS A 27 11.77 35.73 -18.77
CA LYS A 27 10.93 36.22 -19.87
C LYS A 27 11.79 36.70 -21.05
N SER A 28 11.17 36.83 -22.23
CA SER A 28 11.75 37.49 -23.41
C SER A 28 12.14 38.94 -23.13
N ASP A 29 11.40 39.65 -22.27
CA ASP A 29 11.72 41.00 -21.79
C ASP A 29 12.84 41.05 -20.73
N GLY A 30 13.38 39.88 -20.34
CA GLY A 30 14.45 39.68 -19.38
C GLY A 30 14.04 39.66 -17.90
N THR A 31 12.75 39.76 -17.58
CA THR A 31 12.23 39.58 -16.21
C THR A 31 12.51 38.17 -15.70
N ILE A 32 13.04 38.06 -14.48
CA ILE A 32 13.33 36.77 -13.83
C ILE A 32 12.26 36.46 -12.78
N ILE A 33 11.73 35.23 -12.80
CA ILE A 33 10.89 34.68 -11.74
C ILE A 33 11.69 33.64 -10.96
N ASN A 34 11.68 33.75 -9.63
CA ASN A 34 12.22 32.74 -8.73
C ASN A 34 11.09 32.16 -7.88
N ILE A 35 10.82 30.87 -8.01
CA ILE A 35 9.85 30.14 -7.21
C ILE A 35 10.64 29.28 -6.23
N LYS A 36 10.34 29.44 -4.95
CA LYS A 36 10.87 28.58 -3.90
C LYS A 36 9.72 27.86 -3.24
N CYS A 37 9.65 26.55 -3.44
CA CYS A 37 8.74 25.66 -2.77
C CYS A 37 9.47 25.00 -1.60
N SER A 38 8.90 25.00 -0.40
CA SER A 38 9.37 24.07 0.62
C SER A 38 8.62 22.73 0.45
N ALA A 39 9.14 21.64 1.01
CA ALA A 39 8.49 20.33 0.95
C ALA A 39 7.09 20.29 1.60
N GLN A 40 6.68 21.33 2.36
CA GLN A 40 5.39 21.39 3.05
C GLN A 40 4.60 22.71 2.89
N ASP A 41 5.22 23.82 2.50
CA ASP A 41 4.60 25.16 2.54
C ASP A 41 4.31 25.71 1.14
N LEU A 42 3.48 26.76 1.10
CA LEU A 42 3.18 27.53 -0.11
C LEU A 42 4.48 27.92 -0.80
N CYS A 43 4.62 27.64 -2.10
CA CYS A 43 5.75 28.21 -2.81
C CYS A 43 5.63 29.73 -2.83
N THR A 44 6.76 30.40 -2.66
CA THR A 44 6.84 31.85 -2.83
C THR A 44 7.40 32.13 -4.22
N ALA A 45 6.63 32.83 -5.05
CA ALA A 45 7.12 33.36 -6.31
C ALA A 45 7.61 34.80 -6.09
N THR A 46 8.85 35.07 -6.46
CA THR A 46 9.44 36.41 -6.46
C THR A 46 9.73 36.83 -7.89
N LEU A 47 9.13 37.94 -8.30
CA LEU A 47 9.38 38.56 -9.61
C LEU A 47 10.45 39.66 -9.46
N LYS A 48 11.46 39.62 -10.34
CA LYS A 48 12.48 40.65 -10.47
C LYS A 48 12.41 41.26 -11.89
N PRO A 49 11.77 42.43 -12.06
CA PRO A 49 11.71 43.13 -13.34
C PRO A 49 13.09 43.57 -13.80
N ASN A 50 13.31 43.62 -15.12
CA ASN A 50 14.61 43.93 -15.71
C ASN A 50 15.11 45.37 -15.43
N ASN A 51 14.25 46.28 -14.97
CA ASN A 51 14.56 47.71 -14.81
C ASN A 51 14.16 48.37 -13.47
N LYS A 52 13.82 47.61 -12.41
CA LYS A 52 13.54 48.21 -11.08
C LYS A 52 14.03 47.32 -9.92
N ASN A 53 14.59 47.94 -8.88
CA ASN A 53 14.92 47.30 -7.59
C ASN A 53 13.68 46.80 -6.80
N SER A 54 12.48 46.87 -7.38
CA SER A 54 11.25 46.41 -6.75
C SER A 54 11.08 44.90 -6.92
N LYS A 55 11.25 44.13 -5.84
CA LYS A 55 10.78 42.75 -5.76
C LYS A 55 9.26 42.76 -5.56
N ILE A 56 8.51 42.16 -6.47
CA ILE A 56 7.08 41.88 -6.24
C ILE A 56 6.99 40.42 -5.81
N SER A 57 6.51 40.19 -4.58
CA SER A 57 6.21 38.85 -4.08
C SER A 57 4.72 38.61 -4.24
N THR A 58 4.37 37.60 -5.00
CA THR A 58 2.98 37.15 -5.14
C THR A 58 2.87 35.78 -4.48
N THR A 59 1.99 35.66 -3.49
CA THR A 59 1.68 34.39 -2.84
C THR A 59 0.64 33.66 -3.68
N THR A 60 1.09 32.90 -4.68
CA THR A 60 0.21 31.96 -5.39
C THR A 60 -0.02 30.73 -4.52
N ASN A 61 -1.24 30.20 -4.52
CA ASN A 61 -1.62 29.04 -3.71
C ASN A 61 -1.11 27.75 -4.37
N PHE A 62 0.17 27.41 -4.19
CA PHE A 62 0.77 26.20 -4.77
C PHE A 62 0.32 24.91 -4.09
N PHE A 63 0.48 23.78 -4.79
CA PHE A 63 0.27 22.43 -4.28
C PHE A 63 1.21 22.13 -3.10
N LYS A 64 0.70 21.46 -2.07
CA LYS A 64 1.44 21.00 -0.90
C LYS A 64 1.27 19.50 -0.71
N LEU A 65 2.20 18.88 0.00
CA LEU A 65 2.07 17.47 0.39
C LEU A 65 0.75 17.17 1.12
N THR A 66 0.24 18.11 1.93
CA THR A 66 -1.04 17.99 2.64
C THR A 66 -2.27 18.18 1.75
N ASP A 67 -2.10 18.55 0.47
CA ASP A 67 -3.20 18.61 -0.50
C ASP A 67 -3.51 17.22 -1.09
N ILE A 68 -2.57 16.26 -1.00
CA ILE A 68 -2.72 14.88 -1.54
C ILE A 68 -4.06 14.23 -1.16
N PRO A 69 -4.51 14.24 0.11
CA PRO A 69 -5.80 13.66 0.47
C PRO A 69 -6.99 14.23 -0.29
N ASN A 70 -7.00 15.54 -0.55
CA ASN A 70 -8.09 16.20 -1.26
C ASN A 70 -8.09 15.78 -2.74
N VAL A 71 -6.90 15.64 -3.33
CA VAL A 71 -6.74 15.14 -4.71
C VAL A 71 -7.16 13.68 -4.83
N MET A 72 -6.79 12.84 -3.86
CA MET A 72 -7.25 11.46 -3.80
C MET A 72 -8.79 11.39 -3.75
N GLU A 73 -9.40 12.19 -2.87
CA GLU A 73 -10.85 12.22 -2.69
C GLU A 73 -11.60 12.72 -3.95
N SER A 74 -11.07 13.74 -4.66
CA SER A 74 -11.66 14.20 -5.92
C SER A 74 -11.58 13.17 -7.04
N LYS A 75 -10.68 12.19 -6.94
CA LYS A 75 -10.57 11.04 -7.85
C LYS A 75 -11.42 9.84 -7.42
N GLY A 76 -12.17 9.95 -6.32
CA GLY A 76 -12.93 8.86 -5.73
C GLY A 76 -12.08 7.87 -4.92
N TRP A 77 -10.82 8.21 -4.62
CA TRP A 77 -9.92 7.39 -3.81
C TRP A 77 -10.12 7.66 -2.31
N VAL A 78 -11.34 7.40 -1.86
CA VAL A 78 -11.82 7.81 -0.54
C VAL A 78 -11.11 7.05 0.59
N GLN A 79 -10.77 5.77 0.39
CA GLN A 79 -10.06 5.03 1.43
C GLN A 79 -8.59 5.42 1.54
N ALA A 80 -7.93 5.67 0.39
CA ALA A 80 -6.56 6.17 0.37
C ALA A 80 -6.47 7.56 1.03
N ALA A 81 -7.37 8.47 0.68
CA ALA A 81 -7.46 9.79 1.29
C ALA A 81 -7.62 9.70 2.82
N PHE A 82 -8.44 8.76 3.29
CA PHE A 82 -8.65 8.53 4.72
C PHE A 82 -7.37 8.11 5.45
N LEU A 83 -6.62 7.12 4.93
CA LEU A 83 -5.35 6.68 5.51
C LEU A 83 -4.34 7.81 5.55
N GLN A 84 -4.25 8.55 4.45
CA GLN A 84 -3.34 9.68 4.32
C GLN A 84 -3.66 10.79 5.34
N ARG A 85 -4.94 11.12 5.54
CA ARG A 85 -5.36 12.07 6.59
C ARG A 85 -5.00 11.57 7.99
N LYS A 86 -5.19 10.29 8.27
CA LYS A 86 -4.78 9.70 9.56
C LYS A 86 -3.26 9.82 9.74
N TRP A 87 -2.48 9.42 8.74
CA TRP A 87 -1.03 9.51 8.79
C TRP A 87 -0.57 10.94 9.12
N PHE A 88 -1.07 11.95 8.41
CA PHE A 88 -0.69 13.36 8.65
C PHE A 88 -1.08 13.90 10.02
N ASN A 89 -2.22 13.46 10.57
CA ASN A 89 -2.77 14.03 11.79
C ASN A 89 -2.27 13.36 13.07
N ASP A 90 -1.91 12.08 12.99
CA ASP A 90 -1.47 11.30 14.14
C ASP A 90 -0.05 11.69 14.60
N SER A 91 0.23 11.39 15.87
CA SER A 91 1.53 11.58 16.50
C SER A 91 2.64 10.84 15.75
N ASN A 92 3.80 11.46 15.62
CA ASN A 92 4.98 10.88 14.99
C ASN A 92 5.26 9.44 15.44
N LEU A 93 5.31 8.52 14.48
CA LEU A 93 5.89 7.18 14.61
C LEU A 93 6.50 6.82 13.25
N GLU A 94 7.78 6.46 13.24
CA GLU A 94 8.45 5.92 12.06
C GLU A 94 8.70 4.43 12.29
N MET A 95 8.27 3.61 11.34
CA MET A 95 8.51 2.17 11.33
C MET A 95 9.96 1.89 10.93
N THR A 96 10.62 0.89 11.49
CA THR A 96 11.95 0.46 11.01
C THR A 96 11.85 -0.51 9.84
N LEU A 97 12.92 -0.66 9.05
CA LEU A 97 12.97 -1.72 8.03
C LEU A 97 12.81 -3.12 8.63
N SER A 98 13.29 -3.33 9.87
CA SER A 98 13.12 -4.59 10.58
C SER A 98 11.64 -4.84 10.91
N ASP A 99 10.91 -3.80 11.32
CA ASP A 99 9.48 -3.90 11.60
C ASP A 99 8.70 -4.30 10.35
N LYS A 100 8.99 -3.66 9.21
CA LYS A 100 8.37 -3.98 7.92
C LYS A 100 8.67 -5.40 7.45
N ARG A 101 9.88 -5.91 7.71
CA ARG A 101 10.32 -7.25 7.27
C ARG A 101 10.02 -8.37 8.27
N GLY A 102 9.78 -8.04 9.54
CA GLY A 102 9.64 -8.98 10.66
C GLY A 102 8.39 -9.87 10.63
N GLY A 103 7.46 -9.60 9.70
CA GLY A 103 6.22 -10.33 9.54
C GLY A 103 5.15 -9.88 10.54
N TRP A 104 3.91 -9.81 10.08
CA TRP A 104 2.81 -9.18 10.82
C TRP A 104 2.24 -10.00 12.00
N GLY A 105 2.76 -11.21 12.24
CA GLY A 105 2.33 -12.13 13.31
C GLY A 105 3.16 -12.08 14.59
N ASN A 106 4.33 -11.44 14.56
CA ASN A 106 5.16 -11.21 15.75
C ASN A 106 4.95 -9.77 16.20
N SER A 107 4.25 -9.60 17.31
CA SER A 107 3.85 -8.31 17.85
C SER A 107 5.08 -7.44 18.15
N ASN A 108 5.31 -6.40 17.35
CA ASN A 108 6.03 -5.24 17.85
C ASN A 108 4.99 -4.32 18.50
N PRO A 109 4.91 -4.25 19.84
CA PRO A 109 3.88 -3.46 20.55
C PRO A 109 4.00 -1.95 20.28
N LYS A 110 5.09 -1.49 19.67
CA LYS A 110 5.31 -0.08 19.32
C LYS A 110 4.64 0.34 18.02
N LEU A 111 4.19 -0.60 17.19
CA LEU A 111 3.53 -0.29 15.92
C LEU A 111 2.06 0.04 16.12
N ASP A 112 1.53 0.97 15.33
CA ASP A 112 0.09 1.24 15.26
C ASP A 112 -0.58 0.20 14.36
N TYR A 113 -1.29 -0.74 14.96
CA TYR A 113 -2.08 -1.72 14.22
C TYR A 113 -3.51 -1.20 14.06
N TYR A 114 -3.90 -0.94 12.81
CA TYR A 114 -5.13 -0.22 12.51
C TYR A 114 -6.10 -1.06 11.67
N ASN A 115 -7.32 -1.28 12.19
CA ASN A 115 -8.37 -2.05 11.52
C ASN A 115 -9.70 -1.28 11.50
N PRO A 116 -9.86 -0.28 10.63
CA PRO A 116 -11.13 0.42 10.53
C PRO A 116 -12.13 -0.40 9.70
N SER A 117 -13.39 -0.38 10.15
CA SER A 117 -14.49 -1.16 9.56
C SER A 117 -14.74 -0.92 8.07
N ARG A 118 -14.26 0.20 7.52
CA ARG A 118 -14.36 0.59 6.11
C ARG A 118 -13.48 -0.25 5.17
N PHE A 119 -12.40 -0.85 5.67
CA PHE A 119 -11.59 -1.81 4.92
C PHE A 119 -12.18 -3.20 5.09
N ASN A 120 -13.16 -3.54 4.25
CA ASN A 120 -13.89 -4.79 4.34
C ASN A 120 -14.09 -5.42 2.95
N HIS A 121 -14.66 -6.62 2.93
CA HIS A 121 -14.91 -7.34 1.68
C HIS A 121 -15.85 -6.62 0.72
N GLU A 122 -16.84 -5.86 1.21
CA GLU A 122 -17.75 -5.09 0.34
C GLU A 122 -16.99 -4.02 -0.45
N TRP A 123 -16.01 -3.35 0.17
CA TRP A 123 -15.15 -2.42 -0.55
C TRP A 123 -14.15 -3.17 -1.46
N LEU A 124 -13.45 -4.18 -0.95
CA LEU A 124 -12.44 -4.92 -1.71
C LEU A 124 -13.01 -5.62 -2.96
N SER A 125 -14.22 -6.16 -2.87
CA SER A 125 -14.89 -6.86 -3.98
C SER A 125 -15.25 -5.95 -5.16
N LYS A 126 -15.17 -4.62 -5.01
CA LYS A 126 -15.34 -3.67 -6.11
C LYS A 126 -14.16 -3.70 -7.11
N PHE A 127 -13.03 -4.28 -6.71
CA PHE A 127 -11.82 -4.32 -7.53
C PHE A 127 -11.64 -5.71 -8.17
N PRO A 128 -11.68 -5.83 -9.51
CA PRO A 128 -11.58 -7.13 -10.19
C PRO A 128 -10.33 -7.94 -9.81
N ARG A 129 -9.19 -7.25 -9.62
CA ARG A 129 -7.92 -7.89 -9.21
C ARG A 129 -7.95 -8.51 -7.82
N TYR A 130 -8.72 -7.94 -6.90
CA TYR A 130 -8.94 -8.57 -5.60
C TYR A 130 -9.77 -9.84 -5.75
N ASN A 131 -10.85 -9.81 -6.54
CA ASN A 131 -11.68 -10.99 -6.76
C ASN A 131 -10.90 -12.12 -7.46
N GLN A 132 -10.03 -11.77 -8.42
CA GLN A 132 -9.13 -12.73 -9.06
C GLN A 132 -8.18 -13.37 -8.04
N ALA A 133 -7.50 -12.56 -7.22
CA ALA A 133 -6.63 -13.08 -6.19
C ALA A 133 -7.38 -13.93 -5.16
N LEU A 134 -8.60 -13.54 -4.79
CA LEU A 134 -9.45 -14.31 -3.90
C LEU A 134 -9.81 -15.68 -4.48
N ASN A 135 -10.19 -15.74 -5.75
CA ASN A 135 -10.48 -17.00 -6.43
C ASN A 135 -9.23 -17.89 -6.53
N ASN A 136 -8.07 -17.33 -6.84
CA ASN A 136 -6.79 -18.06 -6.83
C ASN A 136 -6.47 -18.61 -5.45
N LEU A 137 -6.64 -17.79 -4.41
CA LEU A 137 -6.42 -18.17 -3.03
C LEU A 137 -7.28 -19.37 -2.64
N ILE A 138 -8.58 -19.34 -2.98
CA ILE A 138 -9.56 -20.41 -2.72
C ILE A 138 -9.22 -21.68 -3.51
N ALA A 139 -8.92 -21.55 -4.80
CA ALA A 139 -8.59 -22.67 -5.67
C ALA A 139 -7.34 -23.44 -5.20
N ASN A 140 -6.42 -22.75 -4.50
CA ASN A 140 -5.14 -23.29 -4.05
C ASN A 140 -5.03 -23.42 -2.51
N LEU A 141 -6.15 -23.61 -1.80
CA LEU A 141 -6.15 -23.70 -0.33
C LEU A 141 -5.43 -24.94 0.20
N LEU A 142 -5.58 -26.09 -0.45
CA LEU A 142 -5.07 -27.37 0.03
C LEU A 142 -3.82 -27.83 -0.73
N THR A 143 -2.89 -26.91 -1.02
CA THR A 143 -1.56 -27.30 -1.51
C THR A 143 -0.82 -28.15 -0.47
N GLU A 144 0.17 -28.93 -0.89
CA GLU A 144 1.01 -29.73 0.04
C GLU A 144 1.68 -28.87 1.12
N LYS A 145 2.03 -27.61 0.79
CA LYS A 145 2.55 -26.65 1.76
C LYS A 145 1.47 -26.27 2.78
N SER A 146 0.28 -25.92 2.32
CA SER A 146 -0.84 -25.54 3.19
C SER A 146 -1.29 -26.68 4.09
N LYS A 147 -1.37 -27.93 3.58
CA LYS A 147 -1.66 -29.12 4.41
C LYS A 147 -0.70 -29.28 5.57
N LYS A 148 0.61 -29.12 5.33
CA LYS A 148 1.63 -29.17 6.40
C LYS A 148 1.44 -28.06 7.44
N VAL A 149 1.10 -26.86 7.01
CA VAL A 149 0.81 -25.74 7.94
C VAL A 149 -0.44 -26.04 8.76
N ILE A 150 -1.53 -26.51 8.13
CA ILE A 150 -2.76 -26.92 8.80
C ILE A 150 -2.46 -27.93 9.92
N ILE A 151 -1.70 -28.99 9.62
CA ILE A 151 -1.34 -30.02 10.60
C ILE A 151 -0.55 -29.43 11.79
N LYS A 152 0.42 -28.56 11.50
CA LYS A 152 1.19 -27.88 12.55
C LYS A 152 0.32 -26.96 13.40
N SER A 153 -0.61 -26.23 12.80
CA SER A 153 -1.57 -25.37 13.51
C SER A 153 -2.49 -26.18 14.43
N LEU A 154 -3.02 -27.31 13.94
CA LEU A 154 -3.89 -28.19 14.72
C LEU A 154 -3.16 -28.84 15.91
N LYS A 155 -1.86 -29.15 15.78
CA LYS A 155 -1.05 -29.70 16.88
C LYS A 155 -0.86 -28.72 18.04
N LYS A 156 -0.90 -27.40 17.79
CA LYS A 156 -0.76 -26.37 18.84
C LYS A 156 -1.96 -26.31 19.79
N LEU A 157 -3.08 -26.92 19.43
CA LEU A 157 -4.27 -26.93 20.28
C LEU A 157 -4.00 -27.73 21.55
N SER A 158 -4.43 -27.20 22.70
CA SER A 158 -4.33 -27.88 24.00
C SER A 158 -4.99 -29.26 23.97
N PHE A 159 -6.01 -29.44 23.14
CA PHE A 159 -6.64 -30.73 22.84
C PHE A 159 -6.41 -31.09 21.36
N SER A 160 -5.17 -31.45 21.03
CA SER A 160 -4.76 -31.79 19.66
C SER A 160 -5.62 -32.92 19.09
N PRO A 161 -6.23 -32.75 17.91
CA PRO A 161 -7.09 -33.77 17.32
C PRO A 161 -6.34 -34.99 16.77
N PHE A 162 -5.02 -35.01 16.89
CA PHE A 162 -4.17 -36.16 16.54
C PHE A 162 -3.94 -37.13 17.71
N ASN A 163 -4.55 -36.90 18.87
CA ASN A 163 -4.43 -37.78 20.03
C ASN A 163 -5.62 -38.75 20.18
N PHE A 164 -6.60 -38.71 19.27
CA PHE A 164 -7.76 -39.59 19.32
C PHE A 164 -7.40 -40.98 18.79
N GLU A 165 -7.73 -42.02 19.55
CA GLU A 165 -7.50 -43.43 19.19
C GLU A 165 -8.77 -44.16 18.73
N ASP A 166 -9.93 -43.55 18.97
CA ASP A 166 -11.25 -44.03 18.56
C ASP A 166 -11.84 -43.21 17.40
N SER A 167 -12.93 -43.67 16.80
CA SER A 167 -13.59 -43.08 15.62
C SER A 167 -14.30 -41.76 15.90
N ASP A 168 -13.66 -40.89 16.66
CA ASP A 168 -14.20 -39.60 17.07
C ASP A 168 -14.02 -38.56 15.96
N THR A 169 -15.00 -37.66 15.88
CA THR A 169 -14.91 -36.47 15.04
C THR A 169 -14.81 -35.25 15.94
N TYR A 170 -13.69 -34.56 15.83
CA TYR A 170 -13.49 -33.26 16.45
C TYR A 170 -14.02 -32.17 15.52
N GLU A 171 -14.89 -31.30 16.03
CA GLU A 171 -15.37 -30.14 15.29
C GLU A 171 -14.96 -28.84 15.98
N PHE A 172 -14.55 -27.87 15.18
CA PHE A 172 -14.25 -26.52 15.64
C PHE A 172 -15.08 -25.50 14.86
N SER A 173 -15.65 -24.55 15.59
CA SER A 173 -16.35 -23.39 15.05
C SER A 173 -15.60 -22.12 15.43
N SER A 174 -15.33 -21.30 14.42
CA SER A 174 -14.52 -20.11 14.45
C SER A 174 -15.32 -18.83 14.64
N SER A 175 -16.57 -18.93 15.13
CA SER A 175 -17.43 -17.78 15.44
C SER A 175 -16.73 -16.75 16.35
N TYR A 176 -15.75 -17.19 17.13
CA TYR A 176 -14.91 -16.37 18.00
C TYR A 176 -14.14 -15.25 17.28
N TYR A 177 -13.75 -15.43 16.01
CA TYR A 177 -12.89 -14.46 15.29
C TYR A 177 -13.67 -13.38 14.53
N ARG A 178 -15.02 -13.39 14.58
CA ARG A 178 -15.85 -12.39 13.88
C ARG A 178 -15.85 -11.05 14.63
N GLY A 179 -15.21 -10.03 14.06
CA GLY A 179 -15.14 -8.69 14.67
C GLY A 179 -14.10 -8.56 15.79
N ALA A 180 -13.10 -9.44 15.76
CA ALA A 180 -12.06 -9.57 16.76
C ALA A 180 -11.21 -8.30 16.94
N ASP A 181 -10.85 -8.04 18.20
CA ASP A 181 -9.80 -7.10 18.61
C ASP A 181 -8.47 -7.38 17.88
N ILE A 182 -7.63 -6.36 17.75
CA ILE A 182 -6.39 -6.43 16.98
C ILE A 182 -5.39 -7.46 17.51
N GLU A 183 -5.31 -7.68 18.82
CA GLU A 183 -4.45 -8.70 19.40
C GLU A 183 -4.94 -10.11 19.04
N LEU A 184 -6.26 -10.29 19.01
CA LEU A 184 -6.85 -11.53 18.56
C LEU A 184 -6.57 -11.76 17.07
N LEU A 185 -6.68 -10.73 16.22
CA LEU A 185 -6.33 -10.83 14.80
C LEU A 185 -4.86 -11.18 14.55
N LYS A 186 -3.94 -10.59 15.32
CA LYS A 186 -2.51 -10.89 15.25
C LYS A 186 -2.22 -12.35 15.61
N SER A 187 -2.79 -12.82 16.73
CA SER A 187 -2.67 -14.23 17.13
C SER A 187 -3.26 -15.17 16.09
N PHE A 188 -4.42 -14.79 15.53
CA PHE A 188 -5.10 -15.55 14.51
C PHE A 188 -4.25 -15.68 13.24
N HIS A 189 -3.68 -14.57 12.75
CA HIS A 189 -2.77 -14.61 11.61
C HIS A 189 -1.54 -15.48 11.86
N ARG A 190 -0.88 -15.30 13.01
CA ARG A 190 0.32 -16.07 13.36
C ARG A 190 0.04 -17.58 13.40
N ASP A 191 -1.09 -17.98 13.97
CA ASP A 191 -1.34 -19.38 14.31
C ASP A 191 -2.18 -20.13 13.27
N TRP A 192 -2.98 -19.44 12.46
CA TRP A 192 -3.96 -20.05 11.57
C TRP A 192 -3.83 -19.68 10.10
N GLN A 193 -2.89 -18.80 9.72
CA GLN A 193 -2.64 -18.46 8.32
C GLN A 193 -2.01 -19.63 7.57
N ILE A 194 -2.65 -20.07 6.48
CA ILE A 194 -2.28 -21.28 5.73
C ILE A 194 -1.86 -21.00 4.29
N GLN A 195 -2.27 -19.86 3.74
CA GLN A 195 -1.98 -19.46 2.36
C GLN A 195 -1.99 -17.93 2.24
N ARG A 196 -1.33 -17.40 1.22
CA ARG A 196 -1.45 -16.00 0.79
C ARG A 196 -1.45 -15.91 -0.73
N GLU A 197 -2.07 -14.86 -1.24
CA GLU A 197 -2.03 -14.50 -2.66
C GLU A 197 -1.64 -13.03 -2.77
N ALA A 198 -0.75 -12.73 -3.72
CA ALA A 198 -0.27 -11.37 -3.92
C ALA A 198 -1.18 -10.62 -4.90
N ILE A 199 -1.38 -9.33 -4.64
CA ILE A 199 -2.05 -8.38 -5.53
C ILE A 199 -1.03 -7.33 -5.96
N ASP A 200 -0.99 -7.03 -7.25
CA ASP A 200 -0.12 -6.00 -7.85
C ASP A 200 1.40 -6.21 -7.61
N ASN A 201 1.85 -7.45 -7.35
CA ASN A 201 3.25 -7.76 -7.00
C ASN A 201 4.10 -8.27 -8.19
N SER A 202 3.60 -8.22 -9.42
CA SER A 202 4.39 -8.60 -10.60
C SER A 202 5.55 -7.62 -10.80
N PHE A 203 6.72 -8.12 -11.23
CA PHE A 203 7.95 -7.33 -11.34
C PHE A 203 7.88 -6.07 -12.24
N PRO A 204 6.92 -5.93 -13.19
CA PRO A 204 6.65 -4.64 -13.84
C PRO A 204 5.70 -3.72 -13.05
N ALA A 205 4.84 -4.24 -12.17
CA ALA A 205 3.91 -3.43 -11.36
C ALA A 205 4.62 -2.60 -10.27
N LYS A 206 5.89 -2.91 -9.98
CA LYS A 206 6.75 -2.12 -9.07
C LYS A 206 7.48 -0.97 -9.76
N SER A 207 7.50 -0.90 -11.10
CA SER A 207 8.11 0.22 -11.82
C SER A 207 7.02 1.18 -12.32
N ALA A 208 7.20 2.47 -12.02
CA ALA A 208 6.33 3.56 -12.47
C ALA A 208 6.09 3.56 -14.00
N THR A 209 7.01 2.95 -14.75
CA THR A 209 7.02 2.80 -16.22
C THR A 209 5.92 1.90 -16.77
N TYR A 210 5.39 0.94 -16.00
CA TYR A 210 4.31 0.03 -16.45
C TYR A 210 2.93 0.42 -15.92
N ILE A 211 2.90 1.17 -14.80
CA ILE A 211 1.67 1.64 -14.12
C ILE A 211 0.87 2.59 -15.02
N SER A 212 1.53 3.28 -15.94
CA SER A 212 0.93 4.33 -16.76
C SER A 212 0.23 3.86 -18.04
N ASN A 213 0.56 2.69 -18.58
CA ASN A 213 -0.07 2.15 -19.80
C ASN A 213 -1.13 1.06 -19.50
N SER A 214 -1.30 0.65 -18.24
CA SER A 214 -2.20 -0.44 -17.81
C SER A 214 -2.98 -0.11 -16.53
N LEU A 215 -3.41 1.15 -16.43
CA LEU A 215 -4.02 1.87 -15.30
C LEU A 215 -5.00 1.05 -14.42
N ASN A 216 -4.48 0.43 -13.36
CA ASN A 216 -5.24 0.15 -12.14
C ASN A 216 -4.85 1.13 -11.02
N ILE A 217 -4.59 2.40 -11.38
CA ILE A 217 -4.36 3.46 -10.40
C ILE A 217 -5.72 3.89 -9.86
N ASP A 218 -6.12 3.26 -8.76
CA ASP A 218 -7.41 3.47 -8.11
C ASP A 218 -7.26 3.55 -6.59
N ASP A 219 -8.39 3.61 -5.89
CA ASP A 219 -8.46 3.70 -4.42
C ASP A 219 -7.74 2.53 -3.72
N LEU A 220 -7.83 1.31 -4.26
CA LEU A 220 -7.19 0.14 -3.67
C LEU A 220 -5.66 0.22 -3.81
N TRP A 221 -5.16 0.64 -4.97
CA TRP A 221 -3.72 0.83 -5.17
C TRP A 221 -3.20 2.00 -4.33
N ALA A 222 -3.92 3.12 -4.26
CA ALA A 222 -3.51 4.27 -3.46
C ALA A 222 -3.55 4.00 -1.94
N ALA A 223 -4.36 3.03 -1.49
CA ALA A 223 -4.47 2.62 -0.09
C ALA A 223 -3.43 1.57 0.33
N PHE A 224 -3.14 0.58 -0.53
CA PHE A 224 -2.30 -0.58 -0.18
C PHE A 224 -1.08 -0.80 -1.08
N GLY A 225 -0.94 -0.08 -2.20
CA GLY A 225 0.08 -0.37 -3.20
C GLY A 225 0.03 -1.83 -3.66
N ALA A 226 1.17 -2.51 -3.60
CA ALA A 226 1.27 -3.95 -3.83
C ALA A 226 1.28 -4.71 -2.49
N PHE A 227 0.29 -5.57 -2.28
CA PHE A 227 0.03 -6.20 -0.98
C PHE A 227 -0.33 -7.69 -1.13
N ASN A 228 -0.59 -8.37 -0.01
CA ASN A 228 -1.08 -9.75 -0.02
C ASN A 228 -2.43 -9.85 0.69
N ILE A 229 -3.27 -10.76 0.19
CA ILE A 229 -4.40 -11.31 0.94
C ILE A 229 -3.99 -12.66 1.53
N TYR A 230 -4.60 -13.02 2.65
CA TYR A 230 -4.26 -14.18 3.44
C TYR A 230 -5.51 -15.03 3.71
N ALA A 231 -5.35 -16.34 3.66
CA ALA A 231 -6.35 -17.29 4.13
C ALA A 231 -5.93 -17.85 5.49
N SER A 232 -6.85 -17.83 6.45
CA SER A 232 -6.71 -18.53 7.73
C SER A 232 -7.87 -19.48 7.96
N ILE A 233 -7.62 -20.59 8.65
CA ILE A 233 -8.65 -21.60 8.90
C ILE A 233 -9.78 -21.00 9.73
N GLY A 234 -11.02 -21.17 9.27
CA GLY A 234 -12.23 -20.88 10.03
C GLY A 234 -12.73 -22.15 10.71
N ASP A 235 -13.91 -22.61 10.31
CA ASP A 235 -14.54 -23.81 10.81
C ASP A 235 -13.91 -25.05 10.17
N TYR A 236 -13.70 -26.10 10.95
CA TYR A 236 -13.15 -27.36 10.44
C TYR A 236 -13.63 -28.56 11.25
N SER A 237 -13.43 -29.75 10.70
CA SER A 237 -13.56 -31.01 11.43
C SER A 237 -12.39 -31.95 11.12
N VAL A 238 -12.02 -32.76 12.12
CA VAL A 238 -11.01 -33.81 12.00
C VAL A 238 -11.63 -35.10 12.46
N SER A 239 -11.60 -36.14 11.63
CA SER A 239 -12.08 -37.47 11.96
C SER A 239 -10.94 -38.48 11.81
N TYR A 240 -10.78 -39.39 12.77
CA TYR A 240 -9.84 -40.50 12.65
C TYR A 240 -10.53 -41.71 11.99
N ILE A 241 -9.92 -42.23 10.93
CA ILE A 241 -10.40 -43.37 10.15
C ILE A 241 -9.54 -44.58 10.51
N LYS A 242 -10.01 -45.36 11.48
CA LYS A 242 -9.30 -46.52 12.04
C LYS A 242 -8.92 -47.57 10.99
N SER A 243 -9.79 -47.84 10.02
CA SER A 243 -9.55 -48.85 8.97
C SER A 243 -8.32 -48.56 8.12
N ASN A 244 -7.95 -47.28 7.98
CA ASN A 244 -6.90 -46.80 7.10
C ASN A 244 -5.75 -46.13 7.88
N ASP A 245 -5.79 -46.18 9.22
CA ASP A 245 -4.88 -45.48 10.13
C ASP A 245 -4.55 -44.05 9.67
N SER A 246 -5.61 -43.25 9.47
CA SER A 246 -5.50 -41.94 8.81
C SER A 246 -6.49 -40.93 9.36
N TYR A 247 -6.18 -39.64 9.21
CA TYR A 247 -7.05 -38.53 9.57
C TYR A 247 -7.69 -37.95 8.31
N LYS A 248 -9.00 -37.69 8.36
CA LYS A 248 -9.72 -36.85 7.40
C LYS A 248 -9.91 -35.47 8.00
N ILE A 249 -9.29 -34.47 7.39
CA ILE A 249 -9.38 -33.07 7.80
C ILE A 249 -10.25 -32.34 6.78
N ASN A 250 -11.38 -31.80 7.24
CA ASN A 250 -12.33 -31.05 6.42
C ASN A 250 -12.36 -29.60 6.89
N ILE A 251 -11.97 -28.68 6.00
CA ILE A 251 -12.05 -27.24 6.21
C ILE A 251 -13.42 -26.78 5.69
N LYS A 252 -14.29 -26.36 6.60
CA LYS A 252 -15.67 -25.94 6.31
C LYS A 252 -15.72 -24.45 5.93
N SER A 253 -14.80 -23.65 6.47
CA SER A 253 -14.70 -22.22 6.12
C SER A 253 -13.29 -21.68 6.32
N ILE A 254 -13.00 -20.54 5.69
CA ILE A 254 -11.77 -19.76 5.88
C ILE A 254 -12.11 -18.31 6.17
N TYR A 255 -11.19 -17.60 6.79
CA TYR A 255 -11.18 -16.14 6.82
C TYR A 255 -10.20 -15.61 5.78
N CYS A 256 -10.67 -14.67 4.95
CA CYS A 256 -9.83 -13.89 4.04
C CYS A 256 -9.68 -12.46 4.56
N TYR A 257 -8.45 -11.94 4.56
CA TYR A 257 -8.11 -10.57 4.96
C TYR A 257 -6.79 -10.13 4.31
N ALA A 258 -6.54 -8.83 4.25
CA ALA A 258 -5.24 -8.25 3.92
C ALA A 258 -4.59 -7.62 5.14
N ILE A 259 -3.25 -7.64 5.14
CA ILE A 259 -2.41 -6.90 6.07
C ILE A 259 -1.30 -6.25 5.26
N ASP A 260 -1.07 -4.96 5.50
CA ASP A 260 0.09 -4.28 4.92
C ASP A 260 0.55 -3.11 5.77
N SER A 261 1.75 -2.60 5.52
CA SER A 261 2.21 -1.36 6.13
C SER A 261 1.86 -0.15 5.28
N TYR A 262 1.39 0.90 5.95
CA TYR A 262 1.26 2.23 5.39
C TYR A 262 2.36 3.09 5.99
N ASP A 263 3.47 3.13 5.27
CA ASP A 263 4.72 3.70 5.73
C ASP A 263 5.42 4.44 4.61
N PHE A 264 6.24 5.42 4.99
CA PHE A 264 7.06 6.19 4.06
C PHE A 264 8.54 6.09 4.43
N ILE A 265 8.98 4.90 4.83
CA ILE A 265 10.37 4.66 5.20
C ILE A 265 11.30 4.79 3.99
N ILE A 266 12.54 5.14 4.25
CA ILE A 266 13.60 5.19 3.23
C ILE A 266 14.54 4.02 3.50
N ASP A 267 14.66 3.10 2.53
CA ASP A 267 15.75 2.12 2.56
C ASP A 267 17.07 2.88 2.36
N GLY A 268 18.08 2.66 3.21
CA GLY A 268 19.35 3.41 3.17
C GLY A 268 20.08 3.32 1.82
N ASN A 269 19.74 2.34 0.99
CA ASN A 269 20.27 2.19 -0.37
C ASN A 269 19.47 2.97 -1.45
N LYS A 270 18.30 3.50 -1.11
CA LYS A 270 17.38 4.21 -2.01
C LYS A 270 17.37 5.71 -1.67
N GLY A 271 18.28 6.48 -2.26
CA GLY A 271 18.46 7.93 -2.05
C GLY A 271 17.26 8.71 -1.45
N LYS A 272 16.26 9.07 -2.27
CA LYS A 272 15.06 9.82 -1.82
C LYS A 272 13.90 8.92 -1.35
N GLY A 273 14.11 7.62 -1.27
CA GLY A 273 13.07 6.61 -1.08
C GLY A 273 12.21 6.38 -2.32
N ASP A 274 11.08 5.70 -2.15
CA ASP A 274 10.20 5.34 -3.26
C ASP A 274 9.51 6.57 -3.87
N TYR A 275 9.33 6.55 -5.19
CA TYR A 275 8.63 7.57 -5.97
C TYR A 275 7.13 7.28 -6.00
N LEU A 276 6.33 8.27 -5.61
CA LEU A 276 4.90 8.17 -5.35
C LEU A 276 4.04 8.89 -6.40
N GLY A 277 4.65 9.28 -7.52
CA GLY A 277 3.98 9.98 -8.60
C GLY A 277 4.24 11.49 -8.60
N HIS A 278 3.70 12.12 -9.63
CA HIS A 278 3.67 13.55 -9.87
C HIS A 278 2.28 14.05 -9.50
N TRP A 279 2.20 15.05 -8.62
CA TRP A 279 0.94 15.52 -8.05
C TRP A 279 0.75 17.01 -8.24
N ASN A 280 -0.49 17.44 -8.50
CA ASN A 280 -0.89 18.83 -8.40
C ASN A 280 -2.23 18.93 -7.65
N LYS A 281 -2.84 20.11 -7.60
CA LYS A 281 -4.10 20.32 -6.84
C LYS A 281 -5.33 19.61 -7.41
N ASN A 282 -5.24 19.14 -8.65
CA ASN A 282 -6.37 18.61 -9.40
C ASN A 282 -6.16 17.14 -9.78
N ASP A 283 -4.91 16.66 -9.87
CA ASP A 283 -4.62 15.34 -10.42
C ASP A 283 -3.29 14.74 -9.94
N MET A 284 -3.12 13.45 -10.23
CA MET A 284 -1.89 12.68 -10.08
C MET A 284 -1.56 11.91 -11.35
N THR A 285 -0.29 11.91 -11.72
CA THR A 285 0.23 11.17 -12.87
C THR A 285 1.58 10.51 -12.54
N PHE A 286 2.04 9.60 -13.40
CA PHE A 286 3.39 9.05 -13.32
C PHE A 286 4.20 9.48 -14.55
N SER A 287 5.49 9.72 -14.34
CA SER A 287 6.43 9.84 -15.46
C SER A 287 6.52 8.52 -16.22
N LEU A 288 6.18 8.54 -17.52
CA LEU A 288 6.34 7.41 -18.45
C LEU A 288 7.80 7.02 -18.70
N TYR A 289 8.74 7.88 -18.31
CA TYR A 289 10.15 7.67 -18.55
C TYR A 289 10.87 7.34 -17.25
N ASP A 290 11.53 6.17 -17.23
CA ASP A 290 12.23 5.61 -16.07
C ASP A 290 13.59 6.26 -15.78
N LYS A 291 13.93 7.35 -16.49
CA LYS A 291 15.18 8.08 -16.23
C LYS A 291 15.02 8.93 -14.97
N ASP A 292 15.97 8.80 -14.04
CA ASP A 292 15.98 9.56 -12.77
C ASP A 292 15.81 11.06 -12.99
N ASP A 293 16.35 11.61 -14.08
CA ASP A 293 16.19 13.02 -14.46
C ASP A 293 14.71 13.43 -14.60
N ILE A 294 13.85 12.55 -15.11
CA ILE A 294 12.44 12.87 -15.39
C ILE A 294 11.59 12.68 -14.13
N LYS A 295 11.86 11.65 -13.31
CA LYS A 295 11.27 11.51 -11.98
C LYS A 295 11.57 12.70 -11.07
N ASN A 296 12.73 13.35 -11.26
CA ASN A 296 13.12 14.55 -10.54
C ASN A 296 12.65 15.86 -11.20
N SER A 297 12.05 15.80 -12.39
CA SER A 297 11.59 16.98 -13.10
C SER A 297 10.18 17.38 -12.69
N MET A 298 9.89 18.68 -12.72
CA MET A 298 8.52 19.17 -12.71
C MET A 298 7.89 18.85 -14.08
N MET A 299 6.91 17.94 -14.12
CA MET A 299 6.21 17.66 -15.37
C MET A 299 5.25 18.82 -15.67
N THR A 300 5.60 19.66 -16.64
CA THR A 300 4.63 20.41 -17.44
C THR A 300 5.00 20.17 -18.90
N VAL A 301 4.36 19.18 -19.52
CA VAL A 301 4.44 18.99 -20.97
C VAL A 301 3.08 19.42 -21.51
N VAL A 302 2.97 20.66 -21.96
CA VAL A 302 1.88 21.07 -22.84
C VAL A 302 2.35 20.70 -24.24
N VAL A 303 1.66 19.76 -24.88
CA VAL A 303 1.82 19.52 -26.32
C VAL A 303 0.80 20.45 -26.97
N ASP A 304 1.26 21.38 -27.81
CA ASP A 304 0.34 22.17 -28.61
C ASP A 304 -0.28 21.32 -29.74
N ASP A 305 -1.35 21.82 -30.35
CA ASP A 305 -2.09 21.13 -31.42
C ASP A 305 -1.23 20.90 -32.69
N THR A 306 0.00 21.44 -32.73
CA THR A 306 0.98 21.29 -33.81
C THR A 306 2.05 20.24 -33.53
N GLY A 307 2.01 19.57 -32.36
CA GLY A 307 2.96 18.53 -31.99
C GLY A 307 4.32 19.07 -31.54
N THR A 308 4.45 20.39 -31.35
CA THR A 308 5.63 21.02 -30.78
C THR A 308 5.52 21.05 -29.25
N THR A 309 6.50 20.42 -28.57
CA THR A 309 6.61 20.50 -27.11
C THR A 309 7.15 21.86 -26.68
N GLU A 310 6.28 22.87 -26.63
CA GLU A 310 6.61 24.13 -25.97
C GLU A 310 6.26 24.05 -24.48
N LYS A 311 7.29 24.16 -23.63
CA LYS A 311 7.17 24.01 -22.17
C LYS A 311 6.67 25.31 -21.54
N TYR A 312 5.37 25.48 -21.51
CA TYR A 312 4.72 26.61 -20.83
C TYR A 312 4.55 26.37 -19.33
N PHE A 313 4.72 27.41 -18.52
CA PHE A 313 4.46 27.38 -17.08
C PHE A 313 3.08 27.95 -16.74
N ILE A 314 2.18 27.08 -16.29
CA ILE A 314 0.98 27.48 -15.56
C ILE A 314 1.13 26.86 -14.17
N PRO A 315 1.35 27.66 -13.09
CA PRO A 315 1.61 27.12 -11.76
C PRO A 315 0.56 26.12 -11.27
N GLU A 316 -0.69 26.29 -11.70
CA GLU A 316 -1.82 25.41 -11.38
C GLU A 316 -1.81 24.07 -12.15
N LYS A 317 -1.06 23.99 -13.26
CA LYS A 317 -0.87 22.78 -14.07
C LYS A 317 0.46 22.08 -13.80
N LEU A 318 1.26 22.61 -12.86
CA LEU A 318 2.56 22.07 -12.50
C LEU A 318 2.39 20.82 -11.64
N PHE A 319 2.94 19.70 -12.09
CA PHE A 319 3.03 18.52 -11.25
C PHE A 319 4.35 18.44 -10.48
N PHE A 320 4.23 18.17 -9.20
CA PHE A 320 5.31 18.02 -8.23
C PHE A 320 5.63 16.55 -8.02
N PRO A 321 6.87 16.10 -8.26
CA PRO A 321 7.24 14.72 -7.95
C PRO A 321 7.25 14.50 -6.45
N ILE A 322 6.59 13.45 -5.98
CA ILE A 322 6.50 13.08 -4.58
C ILE A 322 7.28 11.80 -4.31
N PHE A 323 8.02 11.78 -3.19
CA PHE A 323 8.81 10.65 -2.73
C PHE A 323 8.60 10.44 -1.23
N ASN A 324 8.96 9.27 -0.71
CA ASN A 324 8.97 8.99 0.72
C ASN A 324 9.75 10.04 1.53
N GLN A 325 10.84 10.60 0.97
CA GLN A 325 11.58 11.69 1.63
C GLN A 325 10.72 12.90 2.02
N HIS A 326 9.72 13.28 1.21
CA HIS A 326 8.85 14.41 1.55
C HIS A 326 8.01 14.14 2.80
N TYR A 327 7.61 12.90 3.03
CA TYR A 327 6.92 12.45 4.24
C TYR A 327 7.86 12.45 5.45
N GLN A 328 9.10 11.95 5.30
CA GLN A 328 10.08 12.01 6.41
C GLN A 328 10.37 13.45 6.83
N LEU A 329 10.49 14.36 5.86
CA LEU A 329 10.64 15.78 6.13
C LEU A 329 9.42 16.37 6.84
N TYR A 330 8.19 15.97 6.43
CA TYR A 330 6.96 16.41 7.09
C TYR A 330 6.96 15.96 8.55
N ARG A 331 7.29 14.69 8.78
CA ARG A 331 7.33 14.12 10.12
C ARG A 331 8.30 14.84 11.04
N LYS A 332 9.54 15.06 10.56
CA LYS A 332 10.57 15.77 11.32
C LYS A 332 10.15 17.19 11.70
N LYS A 333 9.51 17.92 10.79
CA LYS A 333 9.11 19.32 11.01
C LYS A 333 7.92 19.46 11.93
N HIS A 334 6.90 18.62 11.74
CA HIS A 334 5.61 18.78 12.42
C HIS A 334 5.47 17.91 13.67
N ASN A 335 6.39 16.98 13.89
CA ASN A 335 6.27 15.92 14.90
C ASN A 335 4.95 15.14 14.79
N LYS A 336 4.52 14.92 13.55
CA LYS A 336 3.33 14.16 13.13
C LYS A 336 3.72 13.14 12.07
N GLY A 337 2.81 12.31 11.57
CA GLY A 337 3.18 11.27 10.60
C GLY A 337 3.40 9.94 11.30
N LYS A 338 2.33 9.15 11.43
CA LYS A 338 2.36 7.84 12.09
C LYS A 338 2.32 6.72 11.07
N ASP A 339 3.43 6.01 10.89
CA ASP A 339 3.43 4.76 10.14
C ASP A 339 2.57 3.73 10.88
N MET A 340 1.84 2.92 10.12
CA MET A 340 0.86 1.97 10.68
C MET A 340 0.83 0.66 9.90
N VAL A 341 0.35 -0.40 10.54
CA VAL A 341 0.01 -1.67 9.89
C VAL A 341 -1.50 -1.72 9.73
N ILE A 342 -1.97 -1.67 8.50
CA ILE A 342 -3.40 -1.71 8.18
C ILE A 342 -3.85 -3.16 8.09
N TRP A 343 -4.98 -3.44 8.74
CA TRP A 343 -5.72 -4.69 8.63
C TRP A 343 -7.08 -4.42 8.01
N THR A 344 -7.48 -5.30 7.11
CA THR A 344 -8.88 -5.35 6.67
C THR A 344 -9.69 -6.20 7.64
N LYS A 345 -10.97 -5.88 7.79
CA LYS A 345 -11.92 -6.75 8.50
C LYS A 345 -11.93 -8.15 7.85
N PRO A 346 -11.66 -9.23 8.62
CA PRO A 346 -11.72 -10.58 8.08
C PRO A 346 -13.10 -10.93 7.55
N HIS A 347 -13.12 -11.51 6.35
CA HIS A 347 -14.32 -12.00 5.70
C HIS A 347 -14.37 -13.51 5.77
N LEU A 348 -15.42 -14.05 6.40
CA LEU A 348 -15.64 -15.48 6.49
C LEU A 348 -16.23 -16.00 5.17
N ILE A 349 -15.57 -16.98 4.58
CA ILE A 349 -15.96 -17.64 3.35
C ILE A 349 -16.27 -19.08 3.70
N LYS A 350 -17.52 -19.48 3.49
CA LYS A 350 -17.92 -20.89 3.60
C LYS A 350 -17.43 -21.63 2.37
N LEU A 351 -16.78 -22.77 2.58
CA LEU A 351 -16.37 -23.64 1.51
C LEU A 351 -17.50 -24.63 1.23
N GLU A 352 -17.87 -24.76 -0.04
CA GLU A 352 -18.76 -25.83 -0.45
C GLU A 352 -18.10 -27.18 -0.21
N SER A 353 -18.90 -28.20 0.10
CA SER A 353 -18.42 -29.57 0.29
C SER A 353 -18.02 -30.17 -1.06
N ASN A 354 -16.84 -29.81 -1.56
CA ASN A 354 -16.27 -30.30 -2.81
C ASN A 354 -14.86 -30.86 -2.57
N LYS A 355 -14.21 -31.40 -3.63
CA LYS A 355 -12.90 -32.06 -3.52
C LYS A 355 -11.77 -31.16 -2.99
N ASN A 356 -11.96 -29.84 -2.92
CA ASN A 356 -10.95 -28.87 -2.51
C ASN A 356 -11.15 -28.37 -1.06
N SER A 357 -12.11 -28.91 -0.31
CA SER A 357 -12.38 -28.53 1.07
C SER A 357 -11.85 -29.53 2.11
N PHE A 358 -11.42 -30.72 1.71
CA PHE A 358 -10.88 -31.72 2.63
C PHE A 358 -9.65 -32.44 2.07
N PHE A 359 -8.87 -33.05 2.96
CA PHE A 359 -7.83 -33.99 2.60
C PHE A 359 -7.74 -35.12 3.63
N GLN A 360 -7.17 -36.23 3.21
CA GLN A 360 -6.87 -37.37 4.07
C GLN A 360 -5.36 -37.56 4.14
N ILE A 361 -4.85 -37.91 5.31
CA ILE A 361 -3.41 -38.10 5.56
C ILE A 361 -3.21 -39.23 6.56
N SER A 362 -2.22 -40.10 6.34
CA SER A 362 -1.95 -41.20 7.27
C SER A 362 -1.41 -40.68 8.61
N LYS A 363 -1.66 -41.43 9.69
CA LYS A 363 -1.13 -41.11 11.03
C LYS A 363 0.40 -41.00 10.99
N LYS A 364 1.06 -41.96 10.32
CA LYS A 364 2.51 -41.96 10.07
C LYS A 364 3.02 -40.67 9.41
N GLU A 365 2.29 -40.13 8.43
CA GLU A 365 2.68 -38.88 7.76
C GLU A 365 2.46 -37.65 8.66
N VAL A 366 1.40 -37.64 9.45
CA VAL A 366 1.18 -36.60 10.48
C VAL A 366 2.35 -36.59 11.47
N ASP A 367 2.73 -37.75 12.01
CA ASP A 367 3.84 -37.88 12.95
C ASP A 367 5.15 -37.38 12.33
N LYS A 368 5.41 -37.74 11.06
CA LYS A 368 6.56 -37.24 10.30
C LYS A 368 6.56 -35.72 10.12
N ILE A 369 5.40 -35.11 9.87
CA ILE A 369 5.28 -33.65 9.69
C ILE A 369 5.48 -32.91 11.02
N LEU A 370 5.00 -33.49 12.11
CA LEU A 370 5.09 -32.94 13.45
C LEU A 370 6.45 -33.18 14.11
N GLY A 371 7.27 -34.05 13.51
CA GLY A 371 8.71 -34.13 13.77
C GLY A 371 9.17 -35.35 14.54
N GLY A 372 8.33 -36.35 14.78
CA GLY A 372 8.70 -37.51 15.62
C GLY A 372 8.88 -37.13 17.08
#